data_AF-A0A653IEG0-F1
#
_entry.id   AF-A0A653IEG0-F1
#
_cell.length_a   1.000
_cell.length_b   1.000
_cell.length_c   1.000
_cell.angle_alpha   90.00
_cell.angle_beta   90.00
_cell.angle_gamma   90.00
#
_symmetry.space_group_name_H-M   'P 1'
#
loop_
_entity.id
_entity.type
_entity.pdbx_description
1 polymer ?
#
loop_
_entity_poly.entity_id
_entity_poly.type
_entity_poly.pdbx_seq_one_letter_code
_entity_poly.pdbx_strand_id
1 'polypeptide(L)'
;MHAHAPTKHAGICLRDLRSRRKVSQLDLALRVGVSQRHLSCIETGKASASKDMLLALLEGLDAPLSERNETLVTRFKSTAGELRFISTFTSFGAPLDITAASLRIEHLFPADDATRKVFS
;
A
#
# COMPACT_ATOMS: atom_id res chain seq x y z
N MET A 1 -18.74 5.55 4.34
CA MET A 1 -17.60 5.44 3.40
C MET A 1 -16.43 4.84 4.15
N HIS A 2 -16.05 3.58 3.91
CA HIS A 2 -14.94 2.96 4.63
C HIS A 2 -13.65 3.08 3.82
N ALA A 3 -12.82 4.05 4.21
CA ALA A 3 -11.42 4.11 3.77
C ALA A 3 -10.70 2.88 4.32
N HIS A 4 -10.28 1.97 3.43
CA HIS A 4 -9.29 0.97 3.81
C HIS A 4 -7.94 1.66 3.78
N ALA A 5 -7.19 1.62 4.88
CA ALA A 5 -5.83 2.13 4.92
C ALA A 5 -5.04 1.57 3.71
N PRO A 6 -4.27 2.39 2.99
CA PRO A 6 -3.65 2.04 1.70
C PRO A 6 -2.88 0.73 1.72
N THR A 7 -2.31 0.39 2.88
CA THR A 7 -1.53 -0.82 3.14
C THR A 7 -2.37 -2.11 3.25
N LYS A 8 -3.65 -2.04 3.62
CA LYS A 8 -4.52 -3.23 3.70
C LYS A 8 -4.88 -3.79 2.33
N HIS A 9 -5.20 -2.91 1.36
CA HIS A 9 -5.43 -3.34 -0.01
C HIS A 9 -4.14 -3.80 -0.70
N ALA A 10 -3.02 -3.13 -0.40
CA ALA A 10 -1.72 -3.51 -0.95
C ALA A 10 -1.33 -4.96 -0.62
N GLY A 11 -1.67 -5.46 0.58
CA GLY A 11 -1.46 -6.86 0.94
C GLY A 11 -2.21 -7.86 0.05
N ILE A 12 -3.44 -7.54 -0.35
CA ILE A 12 -4.24 -8.38 -1.25
C ILE A 12 -3.61 -8.38 -2.66
N CYS A 13 -3.25 -7.22 -3.18
CA CYS A 13 -2.57 -7.10 -4.47
C CYS A 13 -1.23 -7.85 -4.49
N LEU A 14 -0.46 -7.76 -3.39
CA LEU A 14 0.79 -8.51 -3.22
C LEU A 14 0.55 -10.03 -3.30
N ARG A 15 -0.47 -10.53 -2.59
CA ARG A 15 -0.85 -11.96 -2.61
C ARG A 15 -1.20 -12.44 -4.00
N ASP A 16 -2.02 -11.67 -4.71
CA ASP A 16 -2.47 -12.02 -6.07
C ASP A 16 -1.27 -12.06 -7.02
N LEU A 17 -0.36 -11.08 -6.89
CA LEU A 17 0.85 -11.03 -7.69
C LEU A 17 1.80 -12.20 -7.42
N ARG A 18 2.05 -12.51 -6.15
CA ARG A 18 2.83 -13.67 -5.72
C ARG A 18 2.23 -14.97 -6.29
N SER A 19 0.91 -15.11 -6.22
CA SER A 19 0.19 -16.31 -6.69
C SER A 19 0.30 -16.46 -8.21
N ARG A 20 0.19 -15.38 -8.98
CA ARG A 20 0.40 -15.41 -10.45
C ARG A 20 1.82 -15.83 -10.83
N ARG A 21 2.82 -15.43 -10.04
CA ARG A 21 4.23 -15.84 -10.21
C ARG A 21 4.55 -17.22 -9.65
N LYS A 22 3.59 -17.91 -9.02
CA LYS A 22 3.77 -19.24 -8.38
C LYS A 22 4.88 -19.27 -7.32
N VAL A 23 5.15 -18.14 -6.66
CA VAL A 23 6.11 -18.06 -5.55
C VAL A 23 5.38 -18.39 -4.27
N SER A 24 5.91 -19.26 -3.40
CA SER A 24 5.26 -19.55 -2.12
C SER A 24 5.45 -18.38 -1.12
N GLN A 25 4.61 -18.30 -0.08
CA GLN A 25 4.84 -17.32 0.99
C GLN A 25 6.19 -17.54 1.67
N LEU A 26 6.60 -18.79 1.83
CA LEU A 26 7.87 -19.13 2.48
C LEU A 26 9.06 -18.63 1.64
N ASP A 27 9.03 -18.89 0.33
CA ASP A 27 10.11 -18.48 -0.57
C ASP A 27 10.25 -16.95 -0.59
N LEU A 28 9.14 -16.21 -0.71
CA LEU A 28 9.18 -14.75 -0.70
C LEU A 28 9.67 -14.21 0.65
N ALA A 29 9.20 -14.79 1.75
CA ALA A 29 9.60 -14.39 3.09
C ALA A 29 11.12 -14.59 3.31
N LEU A 30 11.69 -15.69 2.81
CA LEU A 30 13.12 -15.96 2.86
C LEU A 30 13.92 -14.96 2.02
N ARG A 31 13.46 -14.62 0.80
CA ARG A 31 14.13 -13.63 -0.07
C ARG A 31 14.24 -12.25 0.59
N VAL A 32 13.21 -11.86 1.34
CA VAL A 32 13.09 -10.52 1.94
C VAL A 32 13.59 -10.47 3.39
N GLY A 33 13.84 -11.63 4.01
CA GLY A 33 14.32 -11.71 5.39
C GLY A 33 13.23 -11.46 6.43
N VAL A 34 11.99 -11.88 6.17
CA VAL A 34 10.86 -11.79 7.12
C VAL A 34 10.30 -13.17 7.46
N SER A 35 9.48 -13.25 8.51
CA SER A 35 8.76 -14.49 8.79
C SER A 35 7.60 -14.71 7.80
N GLN A 36 7.40 -15.96 7.39
CA GLN A 36 6.25 -16.37 6.57
C GLN A 36 4.91 -15.99 7.24
N ARG A 37 4.83 -16.13 8.57
CA ARG A 37 3.64 -15.76 9.35
C ARG A 37 3.32 -14.27 9.22
N HIS A 38 4.33 -13.41 9.30
CA HIS A 38 4.15 -11.97 9.15
C HIS A 38 3.68 -11.61 7.73
N LEU A 39 4.30 -12.20 6.70
CA LEU A 39 3.85 -12.05 5.31
C LEU A 39 2.40 -12.51 5.14
N SER A 40 2.02 -13.65 5.71
CA SER A 40 0.63 -14.14 5.67
C SER A 40 -0.35 -13.15 6.32
N CYS A 41 0.02 -12.54 7.46
CA CYS A 41 -0.80 -11.50 8.08
C CYS A 41 -0.93 -10.25 7.19
N ILE A 42 0.13 -9.84 6.49
CA ILE A 42 0.09 -8.73 5.53
C ILE A 42 -0.85 -9.09 4.35
N GLU A 43 -0.67 -10.24 3.73
CA GLU A 43 -1.47 -10.71 2.59
C GLU A 43 -2.96 -10.87 2.89
N THR A 44 -3.30 -11.06 4.16
CA THR A 44 -4.68 -11.19 4.64
C THR A 44 -5.23 -9.90 5.27
N GLY A 45 -4.46 -8.81 5.27
CA GLY A 45 -4.85 -7.53 5.85
C GLY A 45 -4.94 -7.49 7.38
N LYS A 46 -4.48 -8.56 8.06
CA LYS A 46 -4.39 -8.65 9.53
C LYS A 46 -3.25 -7.80 10.09
N ALA A 47 -2.24 -7.50 9.28
CA ALA A 47 -1.16 -6.56 9.60
C ALA A 47 -1.01 -5.52 8.50
N SER A 48 -0.67 -4.29 8.88
CA SER A 48 -0.27 -3.25 7.92
C SER A 48 1.23 -3.34 7.68
N ALA A 49 1.66 -3.48 6.43
CA ALA A 49 3.07 -3.34 6.06
C ALA A 49 3.47 -1.85 6.08
N SER A 50 4.72 -1.55 6.43
CA SER A 50 5.31 -0.24 6.10
C SER A 50 5.52 -0.13 4.60
N LYS A 51 5.70 1.10 4.09
CA LYS A 51 6.01 1.32 2.67
C LYS A 51 7.27 0.57 2.24
N ASP A 52 8.33 0.63 3.05
CA ASP A 52 9.60 -0.02 2.75
C ASP A 52 9.48 -1.54 2.75
N MET A 53 8.74 -2.11 3.71
CA MET A 53 8.46 -3.55 3.74
C MET A 53 7.69 -3.98 2.49
N LEU A 54 6.68 -3.21 2.08
CA LEU A 54 5.89 -3.50 0.89
C LEU A 54 6.75 -3.41 -0.38
N LEU A 55 7.61 -2.39 -0.49
CA LEU A 55 8.55 -2.24 -1.61
C LEU A 55 9.53 -3.42 -1.67
N ALA A 56 10.10 -3.83 -0.54
CA ALA A 56 10.99 -4.97 -0.45
C ALA A 56 10.29 -6.29 -0.86
N LEU A 57 9.03 -6.48 -0.46
CA LEU A 57 8.21 -7.63 -0.87
C LEU A 57 7.91 -7.63 -2.38
N LEU A 58 7.63 -6.46 -2.96
CA LEU A 58 7.43 -6.32 -4.40
C LEU A 58 8.73 -6.52 -5.19
N GLU A 59 9.86 -6.08 -4.65
CA GLU A 59 11.19 -6.34 -5.19
C GLU A 59 11.56 -7.81 -5.14
N GLY A 60 11.28 -8.52 -4.03
CA GLY A 60 11.50 -9.97 -3.94
C GLY A 60 10.62 -10.80 -4.90
N LEU A 61 9.59 -10.18 -5.48
CA LEU A 61 8.74 -10.74 -6.55
C LEU A 61 9.15 -10.29 -7.95
N ASP A 62 10.25 -9.55 -8.10
CA ASP A 62 10.70 -8.96 -9.36
C ASP A 62 9.61 -8.12 -10.05
N ALA A 63 8.77 -7.45 -9.25
CA ALA A 63 7.66 -6.66 -9.78
C ALA A 63 8.20 -5.41 -10.51
N PRO A 64 7.83 -5.15 -11.78
CA PRO A 64 8.16 -3.90 -12.46
C PRO A 64 7.41 -2.71 -11.83
N LEU A 65 7.90 -1.49 -12.11
CA LEU A 65 7.34 -0.26 -11.54
C LEU A 65 5.83 -0.11 -11.75
N SER A 66 5.29 -0.56 -12.89
CA SER A 66 3.85 -0.53 -13.16
C SER A 66 3.04 -1.33 -12.15
N GLU A 67 3.48 -2.54 -11.81
CA GLU A 67 2.81 -3.38 -10.81
C GLU A 67 3.01 -2.86 -9.38
N ARG A 68 4.19 -2.30 -9.09
CA ARG A 68 4.44 -1.64 -7.80
C ARG A 68 3.50 -0.46 -7.61
N ASN A 69 3.37 0.39 -8.63
CA ASN A 69 2.49 1.53 -8.62
C ASN A 69 1.03 1.10 -8.43
N GLU A 70 0.57 0.09 -9.19
CA GLU A 70 -0.78 -0.46 -9.05
C GLU A 70 -1.09 -0.98 -7.63
N THR A 71 -0.09 -1.56 -6.97
CA THR A 71 -0.17 -2.05 -5.58
C THR A 71 -0.19 -0.91 -4.56
N LEU A 72 0.48 0.20 -4.87
CA LEU A 72 0.62 1.38 -4.00
C LEU A 72 -0.51 2.40 -4.17
N VAL A 73 -1.36 2.27 -5.21
CA VAL A 73 -2.51 3.15 -5.41
C VAL A 73 -3.54 2.95 -4.30
N THR A 74 -3.96 4.05 -3.69
CA THR A 74 -5.05 4.07 -2.72
C THR A 74 -6.39 3.98 -3.44
N ARG A 75 -7.26 3.07 -2.99
CA ARG A 75 -8.58 2.82 -3.62
C ARG A 75 -9.70 3.14 -2.63
N PHE A 76 -10.69 3.93 -3.07
CA PHE A 76 -11.90 4.24 -2.31
C PHE A 76 -13.14 3.76 -3.05
N LYS A 77 -14.06 3.11 -2.34
CA LYS A 77 -15.40 2.84 -2.86
C LYS A 77 -16.29 4.07 -2.68
N SER A 78 -16.91 4.52 -3.77
CA SER A 78 -17.85 5.65 -3.79
C SER A 78 -19.12 5.30 -4.58
N THR A 79 -20.12 6.18 -4.54
CA THR A 79 -21.33 6.07 -5.39
C THR A 79 -21.01 6.22 -6.88
N ALA A 80 -19.90 6.88 -7.23
CA ALA A 80 -19.41 7.03 -8.60
C ALA A 80 -18.54 5.83 -9.07
N GLY A 81 -18.39 4.79 -8.25
CA GLY A 81 -17.51 3.65 -8.50
C GLY A 81 -16.24 3.65 -7.65
N GLU A 82 -15.23 2.89 -8.07
CA GLU A 82 -13.90 2.88 -7.43
C GLU A 82 -13.10 4.12 -7.84
N LEU A 83 -12.66 4.89 -6.86
CA LEU A 83 -11.78 6.04 -7.04
C LEU A 83 -10.35 5.66 -6.66
N ARG A 84 -9.39 6.10 -7.46
CA ARG A 84 -7.99 5.69 -7.38
C ARG A 84 -7.10 6.92 -7.19
N PHE A 85 -6.24 6.90 -6.17
CA PHE A 85 -5.38 8.04 -5.82
C PHE A 85 -3.94 7.61 -5.56
N ILE A 86 -3.00 8.49 -5.92
CA ILE A 86 -1.63 8.47 -5.42
C ILE A 86 -1.57 9.45 -4.25
N SER A 87 -0.98 9.04 -3.12
CA SER A 87 -0.84 9.92 -1.96
C SER A 87 0.59 10.37 -1.70
N THR A 88 0.73 11.59 -1.20
CA THR A 88 1.98 12.17 -0.71
C THR A 88 1.70 12.83 0.62
N PHE A 89 2.49 12.56 1.65
CA PHE A 89 2.30 13.15 2.96
C PHE A 89 3.41 14.15 3.29
N THR A 90 3.02 15.26 3.91
CA THR A 90 3.91 16.26 4.48
C THR A 90 3.78 16.21 5.99
N SER A 91 4.88 15.93 6.70
CA SER A 91 4.90 15.92 8.18
C SER A 91 5.46 17.24 8.68
N PHE A 92 4.73 17.88 9.59
CA PHE A 92 5.22 19.05 10.33
C PHE A 92 5.72 18.55 11.69
N GLY A 93 7.01 18.74 11.96
CA GLY A 93 7.62 18.44 13.26
C GLY A 93 8.11 19.74 13.89
N ALA A 94 7.68 20.03 15.13
CA ALA A 94 8.42 20.94 15.99
C ALA A 94 9.46 20.10 16.75
N PRO A 95 10.75 20.48 16.75
CA PRO A 95 11.75 19.78 17.54
C PRO A 95 11.67 20.33 18.96
N LEU A 96 10.78 19.80 19.80
CA LEU A 96 10.82 19.80 21.27
C LEU A 96 9.49 19.21 21.77
N ASP A 97 9.61 18.22 22.66
CA ASP A 97 8.58 17.47 23.38
C ASP A 97 7.97 16.20 22.76
N ILE A 98 8.16 15.12 23.53
CA ILE A 98 7.90 13.70 23.27
C ILE A 98 6.38 13.39 23.24
N THR A 99 5.51 14.41 23.34
CA THR A 99 4.04 14.27 23.38
C THR A 99 3.32 14.98 22.23
N ALA A 100 4.03 15.67 21.34
CA ALA A 100 3.40 16.33 20.19
C ALA A 100 3.00 15.30 19.11
N ALA A 101 1.70 15.06 18.96
CA ALA A 101 1.18 14.36 17.78
C ALA A 101 1.66 15.10 16.52
N SER A 102 2.53 14.47 15.73
CA SER A 102 3.01 15.08 14.47
C SER A 102 1.80 15.34 13.57
N LEU A 103 1.59 16.61 13.23
CA LEU A 103 0.59 16.96 12.23
C LEU A 103 1.08 16.45 10.88
N ARG A 104 0.33 15.54 10.27
CA ARG A 104 0.59 15.01 8.94
C ARG A 104 -0.55 15.41 8.01
N ILE A 105 -0.20 16.14 6.95
CA ILE A 105 -1.13 16.45 5.85
C ILE A 105 -0.91 15.41 4.77
N GLU A 106 -1.95 14.65 4.42
CA GLU A 106 -1.95 13.73 3.29
C GLU A 106 -2.62 14.40 2.08
N HIS A 107 -1.88 14.50 0.98
CA HIS A 107 -2.38 14.97 -0.31
C HIS A 107 -2.74 13.77 -1.16
N LEU A 108 -3.96 13.74 -1.70
CA LEU A 108 -4.44 12.69 -2.60
C LEU A 108 -4.63 13.27 -3.99
N PHE A 109 -3.92 12.70 -4.98
CA PHE A 109 -4.02 13.08 -6.38
C PHE A 109 -4.71 11.99 -7.18
N PRO A 110 -5.69 12.29 -8.05
CA PRO A 110 -6.32 11.30 -8.92
C PRO A 110 -5.27 10.52 -9.73
N ALA A 111 -5.29 9.19 -9.61
CA ALA A 111 -4.35 8.30 -10.29
C ALA A 111 -4.73 8.03 -11.75
N ASP A 112 -5.98 8.34 -12.13
CA ASP A 112 -6.51 8.16 -13.49
C ASP A 112 -7.55 9.23 -13.85
N ASP A 113 -7.87 9.32 -15.14
CA ASP A 113 -8.83 10.28 -15.67
C ASP A 113 -10.27 10.03 -15.21
N ALA A 114 -10.63 8.77 -14.96
CA ALA A 114 -11.95 8.41 -14.46
C ALA A 114 -12.18 9.02 -13.07
N THR A 115 -11.21 8.87 -12.16
CA THR A 115 -11.23 9.48 -10.83
C THR A 115 -11.19 10.99 -10.93
N ARG A 116 -10.37 11.56 -11.84
CA ARG A 116 -10.27 13.01 -12.03
C ARG A 116 -11.61 13.66 -12.41
N LYS A 117 -12.36 13.03 -13.32
CA LYS A 117 -13.67 13.51 -13.80
C LYS A 117 -14.74 13.58 -12.71
N VAL A 118 -14.57 12.88 -11.59
CA VAL A 118 -15.51 12.95 -10.46
C VAL A 118 -15.39 14.27 -9.70
N PHE A 119 -14.27 14.99 -9.82
CA PHE A 119 -13.97 16.23 -9.10
C PHE A 119 -13.96 17.48 -10.00
N SER A 120 -14.35 17.36 -11.27
CA SER A 120 -14.47 18.45 -12.25
C SER A 120 -15.94 18.77 -12.53
#